data_AF-X1BH92-F1
#
_entry.id   AF-X1BH92-F1
#
_cell.length_a   1.000
_cell.length_b   1.000
_cell.length_c   1.000
_cell.angle_alpha   90.00
_cell.angle_beta   90.00
_cell.angle_gamma   90.00
#
_symmetry.space_group_name_H-M   'P 1'
#
loop_
_entity.id
_entity.type
_entity.pdbx_description
1 polymer ?
#
loop_
_entity_poly.entity_id
_entity_poly.type
_entity_poly.pdbx_seq_one_letter_code
_entity_poly.pdbx_strand_id
1 'polypeptide(L)'
;MVALSPKSLEELDVNVSKENRNKDFLEVSGRKGLGVKADDLLDKLDEKALVEVEKRNPNLSAENKRRIAQKIACGSVRYFMLKFARNSIIIFDFEEALSFEGETGPYLQYTFVRINSIFRKLEENFAR
;
A
#
# COMPACT_ATOMS: atom_id res chain seq x y z
N MET A 1 -5.05 -18.19 -0.72
CA MET A 1 -4.27 -18.17 0.55
C MET A 1 -3.51 -16.86 0.57
N VAL A 2 -3.35 -16.21 1.74
CA VAL A 2 -2.55 -14.99 1.87
C VAL A 2 -1.31 -15.31 2.72
N ALA A 3 -0.15 -14.99 2.18
CA ALA A 3 1.14 -15.04 2.84
C ALA A 3 1.76 -13.64 2.78
N LEU A 4 2.81 -13.40 3.57
CA LEU A 4 3.55 -12.14 3.55
C LEU A 4 4.99 -12.37 3.11
N SER A 5 5.58 -11.37 2.45
CA SER A 5 7.02 -11.36 2.21
C SER A 5 7.78 -11.29 3.55
N PRO A 6 9.00 -11.85 3.66
CA PRO A 6 9.79 -11.73 4.88
C PRO A 6 10.03 -10.28 5.29
N LYS A 7 10.27 -9.39 4.30
CA LYS A 7 10.42 -7.96 4.52
C LYS A 7 9.18 -7.35 5.19
N SER A 8 7.99 -7.69 4.70
CA SER A 8 6.74 -7.17 5.27
C SER A 8 6.48 -7.69 6.69
N LEU A 9 6.92 -8.90 7.00
CA LEU A 9 6.85 -9.42 8.37
C LEU A 9 7.81 -8.69 9.31
N GLU A 10 9.02 -8.38 8.86
CA GLU A 10 9.96 -7.57 9.64
C GLU A 10 9.44 -6.15 9.87
N GLU A 11 8.76 -5.56 8.88
CA GLU A 11 8.10 -4.25 9.03
C GLU A 11 6.94 -4.26 10.03
N LEU A 12 6.41 -5.44 10.35
CA LEU A 12 5.37 -5.66 11.37
C LEU A 12 5.95 -6.15 12.70
N ASP A 13 7.27 -6.00 12.90
CA ASP A 13 8.00 -6.44 14.10
C ASP A 13 7.85 -7.94 14.41
N VAL A 14 7.53 -8.75 13.39
CA VAL A 14 7.44 -10.20 13.52
C VAL A 14 8.84 -10.80 13.40
N ASN A 15 9.21 -11.65 14.37
CA ASN A 15 10.53 -12.27 14.38
C ASN A 15 10.68 -13.29 13.23
N VAL A 16 11.43 -12.91 12.20
CA VAL A 16 11.79 -13.79 11.08
C VAL A 16 13.19 -14.36 11.30
N SER A 17 13.28 -15.70 11.42
CA SER A 17 14.57 -16.39 11.56
C SER A 17 15.46 -16.17 10.34
N LYS A 18 16.79 -16.24 10.52
CA LYS A 18 17.77 -16.04 9.41
C LYS A 18 17.52 -16.95 8.21
N GLU A 19 17.09 -18.19 8.44
CA GLU A 19 16.75 -19.15 7.38
C GLU A 19 15.49 -18.72 6.60
N ASN A 20 14.52 -18.11 7.29
CA ASN A 20 13.26 -17.68 6.70
C ASN A 20 13.38 -16.35 5.92
N ARG A 21 14.46 -15.58 6.11
CA ARG A 21 14.72 -14.34 5.35
C ARG A 21 14.95 -14.56 3.86
N ASN A 22 15.45 -15.75 3.50
CA ASN A 22 15.78 -16.09 2.12
C ASN A 22 14.60 -16.74 1.36
N LYS A 23 13.43 -16.86 2.01
CA LYS A 23 12.24 -17.43 1.37
C LYS A 23 11.46 -16.34 0.63
N ASP A 24 10.74 -16.74 -0.41
CA ASP A 24 9.89 -15.80 -1.16
C ASP A 24 8.73 -15.28 -0.30
N PHE A 25 8.17 -16.14 0.56
CA PHE A 25 7.07 -15.79 1.46
C PHE A 25 7.01 -16.69 2.68
N LEU A 26 6.25 -16.24 3.68
CA LEU A 26 5.93 -16.99 4.88
C LEU A 26 4.41 -16.97 5.10
N GLU A 27 3.85 -18.15 5.35
CA GLU A 27 2.43 -18.30 5.67
C GLU A 27 2.14 -17.81 7.09
N VAL A 28 1.24 -16.85 7.22
CA VAL A 28 0.72 -16.45 8.53
C VAL A 28 -0.11 -17.59 9.12
N SER A 29 0.27 -18.06 10.31
CA SER A 29 -0.38 -19.16 11.01
C SER A 29 -0.26 -18.99 12.51
N GLY A 30 -1.40 -18.76 13.16
CA GLY A 30 -1.48 -18.70 14.62
C GLY A 30 -0.98 -19.99 15.30
N ARG A 31 -1.18 -21.16 14.66
CA ARG A 31 -0.68 -22.45 15.15
C ARG A 31 0.85 -22.56 15.14
N LYS A 32 1.52 -21.86 14.22
CA LYS A 32 2.99 -21.80 14.13
C LYS A 32 3.56 -20.61 14.91
N GLY A 33 2.74 -19.84 15.63
CA GLY A 33 3.14 -18.62 16.32
C GLY A 33 3.42 -17.42 15.40
N LEU A 34 3.17 -17.54 14.09
CA LEU A 34 3.37 -16.48 13.11
C LEU A 34 2.03 -15.81 12.79
N GLY A 35 1.46 -15.11 13.77
CA GLY A 35 0.20 -14.39 13.63
C GLY A 35 0.42 -12.93 13.28
N VAL A 36 -0.32 -12.42 12.30
CA VAL A 36 -0.38 -10.99 11.96
C VAL A 36 -1.83 -10.54 12.11
N LYS A 37 -2.08 -9.47 12.85
CA LYS A 37 -3.41 -8.88 12.94
C LYS A 37 -3.65 -8.01 11.70
N ALA A 38 -4.88 -8.02 11.21
CA ALA A 38 -5.28 -7.15 10.12
C ALA A 38 -5.13 -5.67 10.51
N ASP A 39 -5.44 -5.32 11.76
CA ASP A 39 -5.31 -3.94 12.26
C ASP A 39 -3.85 -3.47 12.20
N ASP A 40 -2.90 -4.25 12.70
CA ASP A 40 -1.46 -3.93 12.65
C ASP A 40 -0.98 -3.73 11.20
N LEU A 41 -1.47 -4.55 10.26
CA LEU A 41 -1.16 -4.42 8.83
C LEU A 41 -1.75 -3.15 8.21
N LEU A 42 -2.98 -2.78 8.57
CA LEU A 42 -3.64 -1.57 8.09
C LEU A 42 -2.99 -0.31 8.67
N ASP A 43 -2.66 -0.32 9.95
CA ASP A 43 -1.94 0.76 10.62
C ASP A 43 -0.57 0.98 9.95
N LYS A 44 0.15 -0.10 9.63
CA LYS A 44 1.44 -0.02 8.95
C LYS A 44 1.32 0.52 7.52
N LEU A 45 0.27 0.14 6.79
CA LEU A 45 -0.03 0.72 5.47
C LEU A 45 -0.29 2.22 5.56
N ASP A 46 -1.09 2.66 6.54
CA ASP A 46 -1.40 4.08 6.77
C ASP A 46 -0.14 4.88 7.10
N GLU A 47 0.73 4.36 7.99
CA GLU A 47 2.01 4.96 8.35
C GLU A 47 2.90 5.16 7.11
N LYS A 48 3.09 4.10 6.32
CA LYS A 48 3.95 4.15 5.13
C LYS A 48 3.36 5.05 4.05
N ALA A 49 2.05 5.01 3.83
CA ALA A 49 1.37 5.90 2.91
C ALA A 49 1.54 7.37 3.33
N LEU A 50 1.49 7.66 4.63
CA LEU A 50 1.69 9.01 5.15
C LEU A 50 3.10 9.54 4.87
N VAL A 51 4.13 8.72 5.10
CA VAL A 51 5.53 9.07 4.80
C VAL A 51 5.69 9.45 3.32
N GLU A 52 5.08 8.67 2.41
CA GLU A 52 5.17 8.93 0.98
C GLU A 52 4.38 10.17 0.55
N VAL A 53 3.22 10.43 1.17
CA VAL A 53 2.44 11.66 0.96
C VAL A 53 3.20 12.89 1.44
N GLU A 54 3.84 12.81 2.60
CA GLU A 54 4.67 13.89 3.16
C GLU A 54 5.83 14.25 2.24
N LYS A 55 6.53 13.24 1.71
CA LYS A 55 7.63 13.40 0.76
C LYS A 55 7.17 14.09 -0.54
N ARG A 56 6.02 13.71 -1.08
CA ARG A 56 5.53 14.23 -2.37
C ARG A 56 4.83 15.59 -2.25
N ASN A 57 4.19 15.86 -1.11
CA ASN A 57 3.35 17.04 -0.92
C ASN A 57 3.64 17.72 0.43
N PRO A 58 4.85 18.26 0.63
CA PRO A 58 5.29 18.77 1.93
C PRO A 58 4.43 19.93 2.44
N ASN A 59 3.86 20.73 1.53
CA ASN A 59 3.10 21.94 1.84
C ASN A 59 1.62 21.69 2.19
N LEU A 60 1.12 20.45 2.11
CA LEU A 60 -0.24 20.15 2.54
C LEU A 60 -0.38 20.18 4.08
N SER A 61 -1.57 20.55 4.57
CA SER A 61 -1.87 20.46 6.00
C SER A 61 -1.77 19.02 6.49
N ALA A 62 -1.39 18.84 7.77
CA ALA A 62 -1.27 17.51 8.38
C ALA A 62 -2.56 16.69 8.27
N GLU A 63 -3.72 17.35 8.41
CA GLU A 63 -5.03 16.73 8.21
C GLU A 63 -5.22 16.20 6.79
N ASN A 64 -4.90 17.01 5.77
CA ASN A 64 -5.00 16.57 4.38
C ASN A 64 -4.03 15.44 4.06
N LYS A 65 -2.81 15.48 4.61
CA LYS A 65 -1.82 14.41 4.43
C LYS A 65 -2.36 13.09 4.98
N ARG A 66 -2.87 13.06 6.22
CA ARG A 66 -3.49 11.87 6.82
C ARG A 66 -4.69 11.37 6.01
N ARG A 67 -5.58 12.26 5.57
CA ARG A 67 -6.74 11.90 4.75
C ARG A 67 -6.35 11.27 3.41
N ILE A 68 -5.29 11.77 2.77
CA ILE A 68 -4.78 11.21 1.51
C ILE A 68 -4.12 9.86 1.78
N ALA A 69 -3.30 9.76 2.82
CA ALA A 69 -2.63 8.52 3.22
C ALA A 69 -3.63 7.37 3.44
N GLN A 70 -4.70 7.61 4.20
CA GLN A 70 -5.77 6.63 4.43
C GLN A 70 -6.45 6.16 3.13
N LYS A 71 -6.68 7.08 2.19
CA LYS A 71 -7.24 6.71 0.87
C LYS A 71 -6.27 5.85 0.07
N ILE A 72 -4.98 6.16 0.12
CA ILE A 72 -3.93 5.40 -0.56
C ILE A 72 -3.81 4.01 0.06
N ALA A 73 -3.69 3.89 1.38
CA ALA A 73 -3.60 2.62 2.10
C ALA A 73 -4.82 1.72 1.82
N CYS A 74 -6.03 2.25 1.95
CA CYS A 74 -7.26 1.53 1.65
C CYS A 74 -7.32 1.08 0.17
N GLY A 75 -6.94 1.95 -0.76
CA GLY A 75 -6.84 1.60 -2.18
C GLY A 75 -5.81 0.51 -2.45
N SER A 76 -4.66 0.59 -1.78
CA SER A 76 -3.54 -0.34 -1.91
C SER A 76 -3.93 -1.75 -1.48
N VAL A 77 -4.41 -1.91 -0.25
CA VAL A 77 -4.79 -3.24 0.27
C VAL A 77 -5.92 -3.86 -0.54
N ARG A 78 -6.96 -3.09 -0.88
CA ARG A 78 -8.10 -3.60 -1.64
C ARG A 78 -7.70 -4.01 -3.04
N TYR A 79 -6.94 -3.18 -3.74
CA TYR A 79 -6.47 -3.52 -5.09
C TYR A 79 -5.54 -4.73 -5.07
N PHE A 80 -4.59 -4.76 -4.13
CA PHE A 80 -3.63 -5.87 -4.02
C PHE A 80 -4.33 -7.20 -3.75
N MET A 81 -5.39 -7.22 -2.94
CA MET A 81 -6.17 -8.44 -2.70
C MET A 81 -7.02 -8.86 -3.91
N LEU A 82 -7.43 -7.92 -4.77
CA LEU A 82 -8.33 -8.16 -5.90
C LEU A 82 -7.62 -8.46 -7.23
N LYS A 83 -6.35 -8.04 -7.39
CA LYS A 83 -5.62 -8.19 -8.66
C LYS A 83 -5.26 -9.64 -9.00
N PHE A 84 -5.20 -10.51 -7.99
CA PHE A 84 -4.85 -11.90 -8.15
C PHE A 84 -6.08 -12.79 -8.43
N ALA A 85 -5.86 -13.87 -9.17
CA ALA A 85 -6.91 -14.86 -9.42
C ALA A 85 -7.32 -15.55 -8.10
N ARG A 86 -8.58 -15.98 -8.00
CA ARG A 86 -9.15 -16.56 -6.77
C ARG A 86 -8.32 -17.72 -6.17
N ASN A 87 -7.72 -18.54 -7.02
CA ASN A 87 -6.99 -19.74 -6.61
C ASN A 87 -5.48 -19.54 -6.46
N SER A 88 -4.95 -18.34 -6.69
CA SER A 88 -3.52 -18.08 -6.50
C SER A 88 -3.18 -17.77 -5.04
N ILE A 89 -1.91 -17.98 -4.70
CA ILE A 89 -1.35 -17.51 -3.43
C ILE A 89 -1.07 -16.02 -3.59
N ILE A 90 -1.57 -15.22 -2.64
CA ILE A 90 -1.26 -13.80 -2.56
C ILE A 90 -0.07 -13.67 -1.63
N ILE A 91 1.06 -13.17 -2.14
CA ILE A 91 2.21 -12.79 -1.33
C ILE A 91 2.11 -11.28 -1.14
N PHE A 92 1.64 -10.87 0.03
CA PHE A 92 1.51 -9.46 0.35
C PHE A 92 2.87 -8.84 0.64
N ASP A 93 3.17 -7.75 -0.05
CA ASP A 93 4.35 -6.93 0.17
C ASP A 93 3.96 -5.44 0.27
N PHE A 94 4.39 -4.75 1.33
CA PHE A 94 4.03 -3.34 1.52
C PHE A 94 4.59 -2.41 0.44
N GLU A 95 5.83 -2.66 -0.03
CA GLU A 95 6.46 -1.83 -1.04
C GLU A 95 5.76 -2.00 -2.38
N GLU A 96 5.44 -3.24 -2.75
CA GLU A 96 4.67 -3.51 -3.97
C GLU A 96 3.26 -2.92 -3.88
N ALA A 97 2.57 -3.11 -2.75
CA ALA A 97 1.20 -2.63 -2.57
C ALA A 97 1.09 -1.10 -2.65
N LEU A 98 2.09 -0.39 -2.10
CA LEU A 98 2.13 1.08 -2.06
C LEU A 98 2.86 1.71 -3.26
N SER A 99 3.38 0.92 -4.19
CA SER A 99 4.10 1.44 -5.36
C SER A 99 3.19 2.36 -6.20
N PHE A 100 3.77 3.46 -6.70
CA PHE A 100 3.12 4.38 -7.65
C PHE A 100 3.35 3.98 -9.11
N GLU A 101 3.94 2.81 -9.33
CA GLU A 101 4.22 2.23 -10.65
C GLU A 101 3.67 0.81 -10.72
N GLY A 102 3.30 0.37 -11.93
CA GLY A 102 2.78 -0.97 -12.19
C GLY A 102 1.29 -1.12 -11.86
N GLU A 103 0.89 -2.34 -11.53
CA GLU A 103 -0.50 -2.72 -11.25
C GLU A 103 -0.79 -2.57 -9.75
N THR A 104 -1.11 -1.34 -9.34
CA THR A 104 -1.34 -1.00 -7.92
C THR A 104 -2.51 -0.05 -7.72
N GLY A 105 -3.05 -0.04 -6.49
CA GLY A 105 -4.07 0.92 -6.07
C GLY A 105 -3.60 2.39 -6.17
N PRO A 106 -2.41 2.75 -5.64
CA PRO A 106 -1.88 4.10 -5.74
C PRO A 106 -1.66 4.57 -7.18
N TYR A 107 -1.20 3.68 -8.08
CA TYR A 107 -1.04 4.02 -9.50
C TYR A 107 -2.37 4.43 -10.14
N LEU A 108 -3.45 3.68 -9.90
CA LEU A 108 -4.77 4.02 -10.43
C LEU A 108 -5.32 5.31 -9.84
N GLN A 109 -5.16 5.52 -8.53
CA GLN A 109 -5.58 6.75 -7.87
C GLN A 109 -4.82 7.97 -8.40
N TYR A 110 -3.51 7.86 -8.57
CA TYR A 110 -2.68 8.93 -9.14
C TYR A 110 -3.07 9.23 -10.59
N THR A 111 -3.35 8.20 -11.37
CA THR A 111 -3.86 8.34 -12.75
C THR A 111 -5.16 9.13 -12.78
N PHE A 112 -6.13 8.82 -11.90
CA PHE A 112 -7.37 9.58 -11.78
C PHE A 112 -7.13 11.05 -11.43
N VAL A 113 -6.28 11.33 -10.44
CA VAL A 113 -5.94 12.72 -10.05
C VAL A 113 -5.27 13.48 -11.20
N ARG A 114 -4.38 12.82 -11.95
CA ARG A 114 -3.70 13.40 -13.11
C ARG A 114 -4.70 13.79 -14.20
N ILE A 115 -5.67 12.92 -14.50
CA ILE A 115 -6.72 13.20 -15.48
C ILE A 115 -7.54 14.43 -15.05
N ASN A 116 -7.99 14.48 -13.79
CA ASN A 116 -8.74 15.65 -13.28
C ASN A 116 -7.90 16.94 -13.33
N SER A 117 -6.59 16.84 -13.12
CA SER A 117 -5.70 18.00 -13.26
C SER A 117 -5.58 18.49 -14.70
N ILE A 118 -5.72 17.62 -15.71
CA ILE A 118 -5.73 18.03 -17.12
C ILE A 118 -7.00 18.83 -17.40
N PHE A 119 -8.17 18.33 -17.00
CA PHE A 119 -9.44 19.03 -17.17
C PHE A 119 -9.44 20.41 -16.49
N ARG A 120 -8.97 20.49 -15.23
CA ARG A 120 -8.88 21.78 -14.53
C ARG A 120 -8.00 22.79 -15.28
N LYS A 121 -6.85 22.37 -15.80
CA LYS A 121 -5.97 23.24 -16.61
C LYS A 121 -6.62 23.68 -17.91
N LEU A 122 -7.42 22.82 -18.54
CA LEU A 122 -8.17 23.19 -19.75
C LEU A 122 -9.22 24.26 -19.43
N GLU A 123 -9.99 24.08 -18.35
CA GLU A 123 -10.98 25.07 -17.90
C GLU A 123 -10.33 26.44 -17.59
N GLU A 124 -9.20 26.44 -16.88
CA GLU A 124 -8.44 27.67 -16.59
C GLU A 124 -7.92 28.36 -17.85
N ASN A 125 -7.56 27.61 -18.88
CA ASN A 125 -7.07 28.15 -20.16
C ASN A 125 -8.20 28.68 -21.04
N PHE A 126 -9.38 28.04 -21.03
CA PHE A 126 -10.54 28.49 -21.82
C PHE A 126 -11.36 29.60 -21.13
N ALA A 127 -11.18 29.80 -19.83
CA ALA A 127 -11.77 30.90 -19.07
C ALA A 127 -10.96 32.22 -19.13
N ARG A 128 -9.78 32.20 -19.79
CA ARG A 128 -8.97 33.39 -20.11
C ARG A 128 -9.25 33.87 -21.52
#